data_AF-A0A2I2L173-F1
#
_entry.id   AF-A0A2I2L173-F1
#
_cell.length_a   1.000
_cell.length_b   1.000
_cell.length_c   1.000
_cell.angle_alpha   90.00
_cell.angle_beta   90.00
_cell.angle_gamma   90.00
#
_symmetry.space_group_name_H-M   'P 1'
#
loop_
_entity.id
_entity.type
_entity.pdbx_description
1 polymer ?
#
loop_
_entity_poly.entity_id
_entity_poly.type
_entity_poly.pdbx_seq_one_letter_code
_entity_poly.pdbx_strand_id
1 'polypeptide(L)'
;MLSDLRAAGAASLAPAAGLFLPELHHRRDIGLDLVQVNGIADLCHGYTQKRSKINQQMTRLAGELLAGILGGKVGNDTARQSLTAHAETRGILFADAENLMLATLADGYRLLSAEQIDRALAVRRGQTSAGFDTIADAMYMDEAAPTRL
;
A
#
# COMPACT_ATOMS: atom_id res chain seq x y z
N MET A 1 -21.32 19.10 7.88
CA MET A 1 -20.13 18.25 8.11
C MET A 1 -20.03 17.17 7.03
N LEU A 2 -19.79 17.57 5.78
CA LEU A 2 -19.38 16.66 4.68
C LEU A 2 -17.85 16.56 4.59
N SER A 3 -17.13 17.41 5.34
CA SER A 3 -15.67 17.43 5.48
C SER A 3 -15.11 16.13 6.04
N ASP A 4 -15.82 15.51 6.96
CA ASP A 4 -15.30 14.36 7.73
C ASP A 4 -15.37 13.07 6.90
N LEU A 5 -16.30 13.00 5.94
CA LEU A 5 -16.37 11.91 4.95
C LEU A 5 -15.25 11.99 3.90
N ARG A 6 -14.66 13.16 3.66
CA ARG A 6 -13.56 13.34 2.71
C ARG A 6 -12.27 12.66 3.18
N ALA A 7 -12.05 12.59 4.50
CA ALA A 7 -10.91 11.87 5.09
C ALA A 7 -10.99 10.34 4.87
N ALA A 8 -12.19 9.78 4.72
CA ALA A 8 -12.42 8.36 4.46
C ALA A 8 -12.00 7.90 3.04
N GLY A 9 -11.48 8.82 2.22
CA GLY A 9 -10.97 8.57 0.87
C GLY A 9 -9.45 8.59 0.73
N ALA A 10 -8.68 8.88 1.80
CA ALA A 10 -7.22 8.82 1.72
C ALA A 10 -6.77 7.38 1.44
N ALA A 11 -6.15 7.15 0.29
CA ALA A 11 -5.57 5.86 -0.04
C ALA A 11 -4.35 5.62 0.87
N SER A 12 -4.35 4.52 1.63
CA SER A 12 -3.18 4.08 2.40
C SER A 12 -1.95 3.96 1.49
N LEU A 13 -0.80 4.38 2.00
CA LEU A 13 0.49 4.25 1.31
C LEU A 13 1.02 2.81 1.32
N ALA A 14 0.39 1.91 2.08
CA ALA A 14 0.82 0.52 2.21
C ALA A 14 0.50 -0.28 0.94
N PRO A 15 1.52 -0.85 0.27
CA PRO A 15 1.33 -1.60 -0.97
C PRO A 15 0.44 -2.84 -0.73
N ALA A 16 -0.28 -3.29 -1.76
CA ALA A 16 -1.14 -4.46 -1.63
C ALA A 16 -0.36 -5.77 -1.46
N ALA A 17 0.84 -5.86 -2.05
CA ALA A 17 1.74 -7.00 -2.00
C ALA A 17 3.17 -6.57 -2.39
N GLY A 18 4.11 -7.52 -2.38
CA GLY A 18 5.44 -7.32 -2.96
C GLY A 18 6.37 -6.42 -2.14
N LEU A 19 6.20 -6.37 -0.82
CA LEU A 19 6.91 -5.45 0.06
C LEU A 19 8.43 -5.50 -0.09
N PHE A 20 9.01 -6.70 -0.22
CA PHE A 20 10.45 -6.92 -0.46
C PHE A 20 10.77 -7.51 -1.84
N LEU A 21 9.88 -7.31 -2.83
CA LEU A 21 10.12 -7.78 -4.19
C LEU A 21 11.45 -7.25 -4.77
N PRO A 22 11.84 -5.97 -4.56
CA PRO A 22 13.12 -5.45 -5.01
C PRO A 22 14.31 -6.23 -4.43
N GLU A 23 14.34 -6.46 -3.12
CA GLU A 23 15.43 -7.15 -2.45
C GLU A 23 15.54 -8.62 -2.85
N LEU A 24 14.40 -9.30 -2.99
CA LEU A 24 14.37 -10.69 -3.45
C LEU A 24 14.86 -10.84 -4.90
N HIS A 25 14.54 -9.86 -5.75
CA HIS A 25 15.02 -9.81 -7.12
C HIS A 25 16.54 -9.59 -7.18
N HIS A 26 17.05 -8.67 -6.36
CA HIS A 26 18.48 -8.30 -6.28
C HIS A 26 19.26 -9.03 -5.18
N ARG A 27 18.77 -10.21 -4.75
CA ARG A 27 19.34 -10.96 -3.61
C ARG A 27 20.84 -11.22 -3.73
N ARG A 28 21.36 -11.40 -4.95
CA ARG A 28 22.79 -11.62 -5.20
C ARG A 28 23.61 -10.35 -5.02
N ASP A 29 23.11 -9.22 -5.50
CA ASP A 29 23.78 -7.92 -5.41
C ASP A 29 23.85 -7.45 -3.94
N ILE A 30 22.77 -7.71 -3.20
CA ILE A 30 22.68 -7.43 -1.77
C ILE A 30 23.51 -8.44 -0.95
N GLY A 31 23.81 -9.62 -1.50
CA GLY A 31 24.56 -10.67 -0.82
C GLY A 31 23.73 -11.38 0.25
N LEU A 32 22.44 -11.61 -0.02
CA LEU A 32 21.54 -12.35 0.85
C LEU A 32 21.83 -13.86 0.79
N ASP A 33 21.95 -14.49 1.95
CA ASP A 33 22.03 -15.95 2.03
C ASP A 33 20.64 -16.61 1.91
N LEU A 34 20.61 -17.95 1.83
CA LEU A 34 19.36 -18.70 1.67
C LEU A 34 18.41 -18.56 2.87
N VAL A 35 18.95 -18.44 4.09
CA VAL A 35 18.14 -18.28 5.31
C VAL A 35 17.46 -16.92 5.30
N GLN A 36 18.19 -15.86 4.94
CA GLN A 36 17.68 -14.51 4.81
C GLN A 36 16.63 -14.40 3.69
N VAL A 37 16.89 -15.00 2.53
CA VAL A 37 15.93 -15.04 1.41
C VAL A 37 14.62 -15.71 1.81
N ASN A 38 14.71 -16.86 2.49
CA ASN A 38 13.52 -17.58 2.95
C ASN A 38 12.77 -16.77 4.02
N GLY A 39 13.46 -16.18 4.99
CA GLY A 39 12.84 -15.35 6.02
C GLY A 39 12.12 -14.13 5.44
N ILE A 40 12.71 -13.45 4.45
CA ILE A 40 12.08 -12.32 3.76
C ILE A 40 10.88 -12.78 2.94
N ALA A 41 10.95 -13.93 2.27
CA ALA A 41 9.84 -14.49 1.50
C ALA A 41 8.66 -14.85 2.41
N ASP A 42 8.91 -15.43 3.58
CA ASP A 42 7.89 -15.75 4.57
C ASP A 42 7.21 -14.48 5.12
N LEU A 43 8.00 -13.43 5.39
CA LEU A 43 7.47 -12.12 5.78
C LEU A 43 6.59 -11.52 4.68
N CYS A 44 7.01 -11.59 3.41
CA CYS A 44 6.19 -11.14 2.26
C CYS A 44 4.87 -11.90 2.18
N HIS A 45 4.90 -13.22 2.38
CA HIS A 45 3.70 -14.04 2.36
C HIS A 45 2.75 -13.66 3.51
N GLY A 46 3.26 -13.58 4.74
CA GLY A 46 2.49 -13.18 5.91
C GLY A 46 1.91 -11.77 5.79
N TYR A 47 2.68 -10.83 5.26
CA TYR A 47 2.22 -9.48 4.95
C TYR A 47 1.06 -9.49 3.96
N THR A 48 1.22 -10.19 2.83
CA THR A 48 0.20 -10.25 1.78
C THR A 48 -1.11 -10.84 2.30
N GLN A 49 -1.05 -11.90 3.12
CA GLN A 49 -2.24 -12.48 3.75
C GLN A 49 -2.93 -11.49 4.70
N LYS A 50 -2.19 -10.85 5.60
CA LYS A 50 -2.74 -9.87 6.56
C LYS A 50 -3.31 -8.65 5.84
N ARG A 51 -2.59 -8.13 4.84
CA ARG A 51 -3.01 -7.01 4.00
C ARG A 51 -4.27 -7.31 3.22
N SER A 52 -4.42 -8.54 2.70
CA SER A 52 -5.63 -8.99 2.02
C SER A 52 -6.85 -8.98 2.94
N LYS A 53 -6.72 -9.44 4.19
CA LYS A 53 -7.81 -9.37 5.18
C LYS A 53 -8.26 -7.94 5.46
N ILE A 54 -7.30 -7.01 5.64
CA ILE A 54 -7.59 -5.59 5.82
C ILE A 54 -8.32 -5.03 4.59
N ASN A 55 -7.84 -5.34 3.36
CA ASN A 55 -8.49 -4.91 2.12
C ASN A 55 -9.92 -5.45 1.96
N GLN A 56 -10.17 -6.70 2.34
CA GLN A 56 -11.52 -7.27 2.32
C GLN A 56 -12.47 -6.51 3.27
N GLN A 57 -12.01 -6.21 4.49
CA GLN A 57 -12.79 -5.43 5.46
C GLN A 57 -13.07 -4.02 4.97
N MET A 58 -12.05 -3.34 4.42
CA MET A 58 -12.22 -2.00 3.84
C MET A 58 -13.20 -2.01 2.66
N THR A 59 -13.13 -3.02 1.79
CA THR A 59 -14.03 -3.17 0.63
C THR A 59 -15.47 -3.39 1.08
N ARG A 60 -15.69 -4.25 2.08
CA ARG A 60 -17.02 -4.47 2.67
C ARG A 60 -17.60 -3.18 3.22
N LEU A 61 -16.83 -2.45 4.04
CA LEU A 61 -17.27 -1.19 4.64
C LEU A 61 -17.54 -0.11 3.58
N ALA A 62 -16.73 -0.05 2.51
CA ALA A 62 -16.97 0.85 1.39
C ALA A 62 -18.29 0.53 0.67
N GLY A 63 -18.62 -0.75 0.47
CA GLY A 63 -19.90 -1.18 -0.08
C GLY A 63 -21.08 -0.81 0.82
N GLU A 64 -20.96 -1.02 2.14
CA GLU A 64 -21.99 -0.66 3.12
C GLU A 64 -22.23 0.86 3.18
N LEU A 65 -21.15 1.66 3.10
CA LEU A 65 -21.23 3.11 3.00
C LEU A 65 -21.96 3.55 1.73
N LEU A 66 -21.55 3.03 0.58
CA LEU A 66 -22.15 3.38 -0.71
C LEU A 66 -23.63 2.99 -0.76
N ALA A 67 -23.97 1.78 -0.32
CA ALA A 67 -25.35 1.31 -0.27
C ALA A 67 -26.21 2.16 0.69
N GLY A 68 -25.69 2.57 1.84
CA GLY A 68 -26.41 3.44 2.77
C GLY A 68 -26.64 4.86 2.24
N ILE A 69 -25.64 5.42 1.55
CA ILE A 69 -25.76 6.75 0.91
C ILE A 69 -26.78 6.70 -0.22
N LEU A 70 -26.66 5.76 -1.16
CA LEU A 70 -27.57 5.61 -2.29
C LEU A 70 -28.99 5.21 -1.87
N GLY A 71 -29.11 4.47 -0.76
CA GLY A 71 -30.40 4.06 -0.19
C GLY A 71 -31.10 5.15 0.65
N GLY A 72 -30.63 6.40 0.65
CA GLY A 72 -31.27 7.51 1.36
C GLY A 72 -31.17 7.46 2.89
N LYS A 73 -30.36 6.55 3.45
CA LYS A 73 -30.24 6.34 4.90
C LYS A 73 -29.57 7.52 5.64
N VAL A 74 -29.00 8.47 4.92
CA VAL A 74 -28.36 9.68 5.47
C VAL A 74 -29.38 10.61 6.17
N GLY A 75 -30.66 10.53 5.78
CA GLY A 75 -31.75 11.32 6.37
C GLY A 75 -32.20 10.86 7.77
N ASN A 76 -31.84 9.64 8.19
CA ASN A 76 -32.13 9.11 9.52
C ASN A 76 -30.89 9.25 10.42
N ASP A 77 -31.04 9.86 11.60
CA ASP A 77 -29.94 10.07 12.56
C ASP A 77 -29.22 8.77 12.94
N THR A 78 -29.96 7.68 13.22
CA THR A 78 -29.37 6.39 13.61
C THR A 78 -28.56 5.78 12.47
N ALA A 79 -29.07 5.86 11.25
CA ALA A 79 -28.37 5.29 10.10
C ALA A 79 -27.19 6.17 9.66
N ARG A 80 -27.27 7.49 9.87
CA ARG A 80 -26.13 8.40 9.70
C ARG A 80 -25.01 8.08 10.69
N GLN A 81 -25.31 7.84 11.97
CA GLN A 81 -24.32 7.45 12.97
C GLN A 81 -23.61 6.15 12.59
N SER A 82 -24.35 5.14 12.10
CA SER A 82 -23.77 3.89 11.61
C SER A 82 -22.84 4.11 10.41
N LEU A 83 -23.23 4.97 9.45
CA LEU A 83 -22.38 5.30 8.32
C LEU A 83 -21.10 6.04 8.76
N THR A 84 -21.20 6.97 9.71
CA THR A 84 -20.01 7.62 10.29
C THR A 84 -19.07 6.60 10.95
N ALA A 85 -19.61 5.67 11.75
CA ALA A 85 -18.80 4.62 12.39
C ALA A 85 -18.10 3.71 11.35
N HIS A 86 -18.76 3.41 10.22
CA HIS A 86 -18.12 2.66 9.12
C HIS A 86 -16.98 3.44 8.48
N ALA A 87 -17.14 4.75 8.28
CA ALA A 87 -16.09 5.62 7.76
C ALA A 87 -14.89 5.72 8.72
N GLU A 88 -15.14 5.88 10.01
CA GLU A 88 -14.10 5.87 11.06
C GLU A 88 -13.34 4.55 11.09
N THR A 89 -14.06 3.43 11.03
CA THR A 89 -13.45 2.09 10.99
C THR A 89 -12.55 1.92 9.75
N ARG A 90 -12.95 2.46 8.59
CA ARG A 90 -12.07 2.47 7.41
C ARG A 90 -10.80 3.29 7.63
N GLY A 91 -10.88 4.42 8.34
CA GLY A 91 -9.71 5.20 8.74
C GLY A 91 -8.73 4.40 9.60
N ILE A 92 -9.24 3.67 10.60
CA ILE A 92 -8.44 2.79 11.45
C ILE A 92 -7.76 1.70 10.61
N LEU A 93 -8.50 1.06 9.69
CA LEU A 93 -7.94 0.01 8.82
C LEU A 93 -6.83 0.52 7.89
N PHE A 94 -6.89 1.78 7.46
CA PHE A 94 -5.78 2.39 6.71
C PHE A 94 -4.53 2.54 7.59
N ALA A 95 -4.68 3.03 8.82
CA ALA A 95 -3.57 3.12 9.77
C ALA A 95 -3.01 1.74 10.10
N ASP A 96 -3.85 0.72 10.28
CA ASP A 96 -3.43 -0.66 10.52
C ASP A 96 -2.63 -1.23 9.35
N ALA A 97 -3.01 -0.91 8.10
CA ALA A 97 -2.27 -1.32 6.92
C ALA A 97 -0.86 -0.71 6.86
N GLU A 98 -0.72 0.57 7.23
CA GLU A 98 0.56 1.28 7.28
C GLU A 98 1.43 0.78 8.42
N ASN A 99 0.85 0.57 9.61
CA ASN A 99 1.55 -0.03 10.75
C ASN A 99 2.04 -1.44 10.42
N LEU A 100 1.22 -2.25 9.75
CA LEU A 100 1.61 -3.57 9.28
C LEU A 100 2.79 -3.50 8.30
N MET A 101 2.77 -2.54 7.37
CA MET A 101 3.87 -2.32 6.43
C MET A 101 5.16 -1.97 7.18
N LEU A 102 5.12 -0.98 8.07
CA LEU A 102 6.28 -0.54 8.84
C LEU A 102 6.85 -1.65 9.73
N ALA A 103 5.98 -2.39 10.43
CA ALA A 103 6.38 -3.52 11.25
C ALA A 103 7.06 -4.61 10.42
N THR A 104 6.47 -4.98 9.27
CA THR A 104 7.05 -6.01 8.40
C THR A 104 8.37 -5.56 7.79
N LEU A 105 8.49 -4.28 7.41
CA LEU A 105 9.75 -3.70 6.93
C LEU A 105 10.83 -3.78 8.01
N ALA A 106 10.50 -3.38 9.24
CA ALA A 106 11.42 -3.46 10.38
C ALA A 106 11.87 -4.91 10.63
N ASP A 107 10.94 -5.86 10.64
CA ASP A 107 11.25 -7.28 10.83
C ASP A 107 12.17 -7.84 9.73
N GLY A 108 11.92 -7.47 8.47
CA GLY A 108 12.76 -7.93 7.36
C GLY A 108 14.16 -7.33 7.40
N TYR A 109 14.31 -6.03 7.74
CA TYR A 109 15.63 -5.42 7.87
C TYR A 109 16.40 -5.93 9.09
N ARG A 110 15.74 -6.45 10.13
CA ARG A 110 16.42 -7.13 11.26
C ARG A 110 17.09 -8.44 10.87
N LEU A 111 16.72 -9.03 9.73
CA LEU A 111 17.37 -10.23 9.20
C LEU A 111 18.70 -9.91 8.50
N LEU A 112 18.99 -8.63 8.25
CA LEU A 112 20.12 -8.18 7.44
C LEU A 112 21.24 -7.59 8.31
N SER A 113 22.47 -7.69 7.84
CA SER A 113 23.59 -6.91 8.37
C SER A 113 23.49 -5.44 7.95
N ALA A 114 24.19 -4.54 8.63
CA ALA A 114 24.22 -3.12 8.29
C ALA A 114 24.63 -2.88 6.81
N GLU A 115 25.65 -3.60 6.33
CA GLU A 115 26.12 -3.50 4.95
C GLU A 115 25.09 -4.00 3.93
N GLN A 116 24.34 -5.05 4.29
CA GLN A 116 23.24 -5.56 3.44
C GLN A 116 22.07 -4.58 3.42
N ILE A 117 21.77 -3.89 4.53
CA ILE A 117 20.75 -2.83 4.60
C ILE A 117 21.13 -1.69 3.65
N ASP A 118 22.37 -1.22 3.69
CA ASP A 118 22.83 -0.14 2.80
C ASP A 118 22.67 -0.52 1.32
N ARG A 119 23.05 -1.76 0.96
CA ARG A 119 22.86 -2.28 -0.41
C ARG A 119 21.38 -2.41 -0.79
N ALA A 120 20.53 -2.89 0.11
CA ALA A 120 19.08 -2.98 -0.13
C ALA A 120 18.44 -1.60 -0.34
N LEU A 121 18.84 -0.60 0.45
CA LEU A 121 18.38 0.78 0.28
C LEU A 121 18.86 1.39 -1.03
N ALA A 122 20.09 1.09 -1.47
CA ALA A 122 20.59 1.51 -2.77
C ALA A 122 19.77 0.93 -3.92
N VAL A 123 19.43 -0.37 -3.87
CA VAL A 123 18.54 -1.02 -4.84
C VAL A 123 17.19 -0.32 -4.91
N ARG A 124 16.55 -0.05 -3.76
CA ARG A 124 15.24 0.64 -3.72
C ARG A 124 15.30 2.04 -4.34
N ARG A 125 16.32 2.83 -3.99
CA ARG A 125 16.47 4.18 -4.54
C ARG A 125 16.70 4.15 -6.06
N GLY A 126 17.49 3.20 -6.54
CA GLY A 126 17.73 2.99 -7.97
C GLY A 126 16.44 2.65 -8.73
N GLN A 127 15.59 1.78 -8.17
CA GLN A 127 14.28 1.46 -8.78
C GLN A 127 13.30 2.62 -8.73
N THR A 128 13.26 3.39 -7.65
CA THR A 128 12.40 4.58 -7.56
C THR A 128 12.81 5.63 -8.58
N SER A 129 14.11 5.88 -8.76
CA SER A 129 14.63 6.78 -9.80
C SER A 129 14.24 6.28 -11.20
N ALA A 130 14.53 5.02 -11.51
CA ALA A 130 14.19 4.42 -12.79
C ALA A 130 12.67 4.44 -13.07
N GLY A 131 11.84 4.27 -12.03
CA GLY A 131 10.39 4.38 -12.12
C GLY A 131 9.93 5.80 -12.44
N PHE A 132 10.52 6.82 -11.82
CA PHE A 132 10.24 8.22 -12.16
C PHE A 132 10.74 8.60 -13.56
N ASP A 133 11.92 8.11 -13.96
CA ASP A 133 12.46 8.34 -15.30
C ASP A 133 11.57 7.68 -16.37
N THR A 134 11.06 6.46 -16.11
CA THR A 134 10.13 5.77 -17.01
C THR A 134 8.79 6.51 -17.14
N ILE A 135 8.28 7.08 -16.04
CA ILE A 135 7.06 7.91 -16.06
C ILE A 135 7.31 9.19 -16.84
N ALA A 136 8.46 9.84 -16.63
CA ALA A 136 8.84 11.04 -17.37
C ALA A 136 8.95 10.75 -18.88
N ASP A 137 9.63 9.67 -19.27
CA ASP A 137 9.76 9.24 -20.67
C ASP A 137 8.39 8.96 -21.30
N ALA A 138 7.49 8.30 -20.56
CA ALA A 138 6.12 8.04 -21.03
C ALA A 138 5.31 9.33 -21.22
N MET A 139 5.52 10.34 -20.37
CA MET A 139 4.88 11.65 -20.50
C MET A 139 5.45 12.47 -21.67
N TYR A 140 6.77 12.40 -21.92
CA TYR A 140 7.39 13.06 -23.07
C TYR A 140 7.04 12.41 -24.42
N MET A 141 6.67 11.12 -24.45
CA MET A 141 6.16 10.48 -25.66
C MET A 141 4.77 11.01 -26.08
N ASP A 142 3.97 11.52 -25.14
CA ASP A 142 2.61 12.02 -25.41
C ASP A 142 2.62 13.45 -26.00
N GLU A 143 3.64 14.25 -25.69
CA GLU A 143 3.85 15.56 -26.33
C GLU A 143 4.37 15.48 -27.78
N ALA A 144 4.87 14.30 -28.20
CA ALA A 144 5.34 14.05 -29.56
C ALA A 144 4.26 13.44 -30.48
N ALA A 145 3.05 13.17 -29.99
CA ALA A 145 1.95 12.72 -30.82
C ALA A 145 1.55 13.85 -31.79
N PRO A 146 1.60 13.66 -33.12
CA PRO A 146 1.21 14.70 -34.06
C PRO A 146 -0.26 15.04 -33.83
N THR A 147 -0.52 16.32 -33.57
CA THR A 147 -1.86 16.90 -33.53
C THR A 147 -2.55 16.50 -34.83
N ARG A 148 -3.51 15.57 -34.75
CA ARG A 148 -4.38 15.25 -35.89
C ARG A 148 -5.22 16.50 -36.14
N LEU A 149 -4.80 17.27 -37.14
CA LEU A 149 -5.62 18.29 -37.82
C LEU A 149 -6.87 17.63 -38.41
#